data_AF-A0AA35CQJ3-F1
#
_entry.id   AF-A0AA35CQJ3-F1
#
_cell.length_a   1.000
_cell.length_b   1.000
_cell.length_c   1.000
_cell.angle_alpha   90.00
_cell.angle_beta   90.00
_cell.angle_gamma   90.00
#
_symmetry.space_group_name_H-M   'P 1'
#
loop_
_entity.id
_entity.type
_entity.pdbx_description
1 polymer ?
#
loop_
_entity_poly.entity_id
_entity_poly.type
_entity_poly.pdbx_seq_one_letter_code
_entity_poly.pdbx_strand_id
1 'polypeptide(L)'
;MAAPSFADPGHGWALPSDPPEPGQSAGLLATADGGKTWRPTPAPCGGKWSEPAAVSFPTSRTGWLVCAGQPGAGQQMKALYRTDDGGRTWALVRDLSGAGYVDGVFFRPEGHGWVWMSRGNLLATEDGGREWKVLDVTSPEVVEARSVWFVSDTEGFALLQDNERRAWRLDATRDAGKTWSTVRTWHMRVR
;
A
#
# COMPACT_ATOMS: atom_id res chain seq x y z
N MET A 1 -2.00 1.60 -10.58
CA MET A 1 -2.40 2.90 -9.99
C MET A 1 -2.79 2.63 -8.55
N ALA A 2 -2.20 3.34 -7.60
CA ALA A 2 -2.59 3.23 -6.20
C ALA A 2 -4.00 3.81 -6.01
N ALA A 3 -4.85 3.13 -5.24
CA ALA A 3 -6.18 3.62 -4.93
C ALA A 3 -6.09 4.85 -3.99
N PRO A 4 -7.03 5.80 -4.06
CA PRO A 4 -7.14 6.84 -3.05
C PRO A 4 -7.46 6.21 -1.69
N SER A 5 -7.01 6.87 -0.61
CA SER A 5 -7.29 6.47 0.76
C SER A 5 -8.19 7.51 1.42
N PHE A 6 -9.37 7.09 1.87
CA PHE A 6 -10.29 7.94 2.63
C PHE A 6 -10.33 7.50 4.08
N ALA A 7 -10.12 8.46 4.97
CA ALA A 7 -10.25 8.26 6.41
C ALA A 7 -11.71 8.33 6.86
N ASP A 8 -12.49 9.19 6.20
CA ASP A 8 -13.91 9.41 6.43
C ASP A 8 -14.55 9.94 5.13
N PRO A 9 -15.88 10.12 5.06
CA PRO A 9 -16.54 10.57 3.83
C PRO A 9 -16.12 11.97 3.33
N GLY A 10 -15.49 12.79 4.17
CA GLY A 10 -15.02 14.13 3.81
C GLY A 10 -13.53 14.19 3.48
N HIS A 11 -12.70 13.40 4.19
CA HIS A 11 -11.24 13.50 4.11
C HIS A 11 -10.61 12.32 3.37
N GLY A 12 -9.83 12.63 2.34
CA GLY A 12 -9.14 11.62 1.54
C GLY A 12 -7.82 12.11 0.96
N TRP A 13 -6.98 11.16 0.55
CA TRP A 13 -5.67 11.37 -0.03
C TRP A 13 -5.50 10.52 -1.28
N ALA A 14 -4.83 11.06 -2.29
CA ALA A 14 -4.64 10.39 -3.57
C ALA A 14 -3.25 10.69 -4.16
N LEU A 15 -2.73 9.73 -4.91
CA LEU A 15 -1.53 9.89 -5.72
C LEU A 15 -1.95 10.24 -7.16
N PRO A 16 -1.46 11.35 -7.74
CA PRO A 16 -1.78 11.72 -9.12
C PRO A 16 -1.20 10.68 -10.08
N SER A 17 -1.96 10.36 -11.14
CA SER A 17 -1.60 9.36 -12.15
C SER A 17 -0.80 9.92 -13.33
N ASP A 18 -0.87 11.24 -13.54
CA ASP A 18 -0.17 11.92 -14.62
C ASP A 18 1.20 12.39 -14.14
N PRO A 19 2.23 12.36 -15.00
CA PRO A 19 3.50 12.98 -14.67
C PRO A 19 3.22 14.44 -14.30
N PRO A 20 3.80 14.93 -13.19
CA PRO A 20 3.60 16.32 -12.80
C PRO A 20 4.01 17.24 -13.94
N GLU A 21 3.33 18.37 -14.12
CA GLU A 21 3.80 19.39 -15.05
C GLU A 21 5.26 19.74 -14.76
N PRO A 22 6.07 20.15 -15.75
CA PRO A 22 7.45 20.54 -15.52
C PRO A 22 7.56 21.57 -14.37
N GLY A 23 8.19 21.17 -13.26
CA GLY A 23 8.32 22.00 -12.05
C GLY A 23 7.37 21.64 -10.90
N GLN A 24 6.46 20.68 -11.09
CA GLN A 24 5.67 20.07 -10.01
C GLN A 24 6.30 18.72 -9.61
N SER A 25 6.16 18.33 -8.35
CA SER A 25 6.51 16.96 -7.92
C SER A 25 5.31 16.04 -8.15
N ALA A 26 5.57 14.75 -8.46
CA ALA A 26 4.56 13.71 -8.44
C ALA A 26 4.12 13.54 -6.97
N GLY A 27 3.15 14.36 -6.57
CA GLY A 27 2.94 14.70 -5.17
C GLY A 27 1.88 13.84 -4.47
N LEU A 28 1.51 14.26 -3.27
CA LEU A 28 0.33 13.77 -2.58
C LEU A 28 -0.76 14.84 -2.71
N LEU A 29 -1.99 14.43 -3.03
CA LEU A 29 -3.17 15.29 -3.02
C LEU A 29 -4.03 14.95 -1.81
N ALA A 30 -4.68 15.95 -1.22
CA ALA A 30 -5.66 15.80 -0.16
C ALA A 30 -6.99 16.48 -0.52
N THR A 31 -8.09 15.89 -0.08
CA THR A 31 -9.45 16.44 -0.13
C THR A 31 -10.03 16.55 1.28
N ALA A 32 -10.91 17.52 1.49
CA ALA A 32 -11.69 17.69 2.71
C ALA A 32 -13.19 17.86 2.41
N ASP A 33 -13.61 17.58 1.16
CA ASP A 33 -14.99 17.73 0.69
C ASP A 33 -15.51 16.48 -0.03
N GLY A 34 -14.95 15.31 0.28
CA GLY A 34 -15.34 14.02 -0.27
C GLY A 34 -14.86 13.80 -1.70
N GLY A 35 -13.74 14.44 -2.09
CA GLY A 35 -13.13 14.29 -3.40
C GLY A 35 -13.68 15.22 -4.48
N LYS A 36 -14.45 16.25 -4.11
CA LYS A 36 -14.92 17.28 -5.06
C LYS A 36 -13.78 18.22 -5.46
N THR A 37 -12.92 18.57 -4.50
CA THR A 37 -11.69 19.33 -4.75
C THR A 37 -10.49 18.65 -4.10
N TRP A 38 -9.35 18.75 -4.78
CA TRP A 38 -8.08 18.16 -4.37
C TRP A 38 -7.00 19.24 -4.35
N ARG A 39 -6.19 19.26 -3.29
CA ARG A 39 -5.10 20.22 -3.13
C ARG A 39 -3.78 19.49 -2.88
N PRO A 40 -2.67 19.96 -3.46
CA PRO A 40 -1.35 19.43 -3.12
C PRO A 40 -1.06 19.54 -1.63
N THR A 41 -0.47 18.49 -1.06
CA THR A 41 -0.02 18.43 0.33
C THR A 41 1.41 17.87 0.38
N PRO A 42 2.21 18.17 1.42
CA PRO A 42 3.58 17.67 1.50
C PRO A 42 3.67 16.15 1.42
N ALA A 43 4.67 15.67 0.68
CA ALA A 43 5.10 14.29 0.66
C ALA A 43 6.62 14.25 0.92
N PRO A 44 7.13 13.38 1.82
CA PRO A 44 8.55 13.28 2.16
C PRO A 44 9.37 12.52 1.08
N CYS A 45 8.83 12.40 -0.14
CA CYS A 45 9.47 11.67 -1.23
C CYS A 45 10.35 12.63 -2.05
N GLY A 46 11.59 12.24 -2.29
CA GLY A 46 12.61 13.03 -2.99
C GLY A 46 14.03 12.56 -2.65
N GLY A 47 15.02 12.97 -3.44
CA GLY A 47 16.42 12.56 -3.24
C GLY A 47 16.64 11.06 -3.53
N LYS A 48 17.04 10.28 -2.51
CA LYS A 48 17.21 8.80 -2.62
C LYS A 48 15.90 8.10 -3.02
N TRP A 49 14.75 8.67 -2.67
CA TRP A 49 13.43 8.14 -2.99
C TRP A 49 12.85 8.93 -4.16
N SER A 50 12.23 8.26 -5.15
CA SER A 50 11.71 8.99 -6.32
C SER A 50 10.34 9.59 -6.02
N GLU A 51 9.33 8.76 -5.77
CA GLU A 51 7.94 9.20 -5.82
C GLU A 51 7.10 8.51 -4.73
N PRO A 52 5.99 9.12 -4.28
CA PRO A 52 4.97 8.42 -3.51
C PRO A 52 4.42 7.25 -4.32
N ALA A 53 4.38 6.05 -3.73
CA ALA A 53 3.94 4.83 -4.42
C ALA A 53 2.65 4.25 -3.85
N ALA A 54 2.41 4.42 -2.55
CA ALA A 54 1.19 3.96 -1.89
C ALA A 54 0.89 4.80 -0.65
N VAL A 55 -0.40 4.97 -0.32
CA VAL A 55 -0.85 5.77 0.82
C VAL A 55 -2.00 5.10 1.55
N SER A 56 -2.03 5.21 2.88
CA SER A 56 -3.12 4.73 3.73
C SER A 56 -3.37 5.68 4.90
N PHE A 57 -4.56 6.26 4.97
CA PHE A 57 -5.05 7.11 6.06
C PHE A 57 -6.22 6.42 6.77
N PRO A 58 -5.97 5.66 7.85
CA PRO A 58 -7.04 5.11 8.67
C PRO A 58 -7.82 6.17 9.47
N THR A 59 -7.26 7.36 9.66
CA THR A 59 -7.93 8.49 10.30
C THR A 59 -7.56 9.80 9.61
N SER A 60 -8.30 10.88 9.85
CA SER A 60 -8.02 12.18 9.21
C SER A 60 -6.72 12.85 9.67
N ARG A 61 -6.06 12.30 10.71
CA ARG A 61 -4.77 12.79 11.22
C ARG A 61 -3.62 11.80 11.03
N THR A 62 -3.86 10.53 11.29
CA THR A 62 -2.81 9.51 11.24
C THR A 62 -2.86 8.78 9.90
N GLY A 63 -1.71 8.74 9.22
CA GLY A 63 -1.55 8.09 7.92
C GLY A 63 -0.14 7.60 7.67
N TRP A 64 -0.02 6.70 6.70
CA TRP A 64 1.22 6.13 6.22
C TRP A 64 1.39 6.36 4.73
N LEU A 65 2.62 6.62 4.31
CA LEU A 65 3.02 6.81 2.93
C LEU A 65 4.24 5.97 2.64
N VAL A 66 4.22 5.23 1.54
CA VAL A 66 5.41 4.58 1.01
C VAL A 66 5.97 5.44 -0.11
N CYS A 67 7.20 5.90 0.04
CA CYS A 67 7.99 6.46 -1.05
C CYS A 67 8.79 5.33 -1.71
N ALA A 68 8.84 5.31 -3.04
CA ALA A 68 9.60 4.32 -3.77
C ALA A 68 10.43 4.96 -4.89
N GLY A 69 11.59 4.36 -5.16
CA GLY A 69 12.45 4.68 -6.28
C GLY A 69 12.11 3.86 -7.53
N GLN A 70 12.82 4.15 -8.60
CA GLN A 70 12.76 3.36 -9.83
C GLN A 70 13.12 1.89 -9.53
N PRO A 71 12.26 0.93 -9.92
CA PRO A 71 12.55 -0.50 -9.76
C PRO A 71 13.66 -0.96 -10.71
N GLY A 72 14.45 -1.95 -10.30
CA GLY A 72 15.49 -2.54 -11.15
C GLY A 72 15.95 -3.90 -10.65
N ALA A 73 16.05 -4.88 -11.57
CA ALA A 73 16.52 -6.24 -11.29
C ALA A 73 15.85 -6.91 -10.07
N GLY A 74 14.53 -6.72 -9.91
CA GLY A 74 13.76 -7.28 -8.78
C GLY A 74 13.95 -6.53 -7.46
N GLN A 75 14.75 -5.46 -7.43
CA GLN A 75 15.00 -4.62 -6.27
C GLN A 75 14.32 -3.27 -6.43
N GLN A 76 13.93 -2.68 -5.29
CA GLN A 76 13.42 -1.32 -5.25
C GLN A 76 13.83 -0.64 -3.95
N MET A 77 14.34 0.58 -4.09
CA MET A 77 14.49 1.50 -2.98
C MET A 77 13.10 1.92 -2.51
N LYS A 78 12.75 1.68 -1.25
CA LYS A 78 11.45 2.09 -0.70
C LYS A 78 11.55 2.38 0.79
N ALA A 79 10.75 3.33 1.26
CA ALA A 79 10.71 3.74 2.65
C ALA A 79 9.28 4.05 3.09
N LEU A 80 8.98 3.70 4.34
CA LEU A 80 7.71 3.97 4.98
C LEU A 80 7.81 5.20 5.87
N TYR A 81 6.88 6.12 5.67
CA TYR A 81 6.71 7.33 6.46
C TYR A 81 5.36 7.32 7.16
N ARG A 82 5.28 7.99 8.31
CA ARG A 82 4.05 8.18 9.07
C ARG A 82 3.82 9.67 9.35
N THR A 83 2.56 10.07 9.31
CA THR A 83 2.08 11.38 9.76
C THR A 83 1.10 11.19 10.90
N ASP A 84 1.04 12.18 11.79
CA ASP A 84 0.05 12.28 12.87
C ASP A 84 -0.74 13.61 12.82
N ASP A 85 -0.57 14.39 11.76
CA ASP A 85 -1.17 15.70 11.56
C ASP A 85 -1.87 15.88 10.20
N GLY A 86 -2.31 14.78 9.59
CA GLY A 86 -3.07 14.78 8.34
C GLY A 86 -2.20 14.92 7.09
N GLY A 87 -0.93 14.56 7.17
CA GLY A 87 0.03 14.64 6.07
C GLY A 87 0.68 16.01 5.93
N ARG A 88 0.63 16.87 6.96
CA ARG A 88 1.35 18.16 6.95
C ARG A 88 2.82 17.95 7.25
N THR A 89 3.15 17.05 8.17
CA THR A 89 4.49 16.60 8.47
C THR A 89 4.58 15.07 8.47
N TRP A 90 5.77 14.57 8.14
CA TRP A 90 6.02 13.13 7.99
C TRP A 90 7.34 12.74 8.66
N ALA A 91 7.33 11.63 9.39
CA ALA A 91 8.50 11.02 10.00
C ALA A 91 8.82 9.69 9.32
N LEU A 92 10.11 9.43 9.05
CA LEU A 92 10.56 8.14 8.56
C LEU A 92 10.33 7.08 9.65
N VAL A 93 9.63 6.00 9.30
CA VAL A 93 9.42 4.85 10.19
C VAL A 93 10.47 3.77 9.90
N ARG A 94 10.65 3.42 8.63
CA ARG A 94 11.48 2.27 8.23
C ARG A 94 11.98 2.38 6.79
N ASP A 95 13.23 1.99 6.57
CA ASP A 95 13.73 1.65 5.23
C ASP A 95 13.25 0.23 4.89
N LEU A 96 12.48 0.11 3.82
CA LEU A 96 11.91 -1.15 3.32
C LEU A 96 12.61 -1.59 2.03
N SER A 97 13.77 -1.01 1.68
CA SER A 97 14.49 -1.30 0.46
C SER A 97 14.87 -2.76 0.37
N GLY A 98 14.76 -3.31 -0.84
CA GLY A 98 15.04 -4.72 -1.10
C GLY A 98 14.16 -5.27 -2.21
N ALA A 99 13.98 -6.58 -2.19
CA ALA A 99 13.22 -7.30 -3.20
C ALA A 99 11.76 -6.82 -3.31
N GLY A 100 11.19 -6.97 -4.50
CA GLY A 100 9.79 -6.64 -4.79
C GLY A 100 9.54 -5.15 -4.99
N TYR A 101 8.50 -4.86 -5.77
CA TYR A 101 8.06 -3.51 -6.09
C TYR A 101 6.76 -3.23 -5.32
N VAL A 102 6.72 -2.14 -4.56
CA VAL A 102 5.53 -1.84 -3.76
C VAL A 102 4.33 -1.56 -4.66
N ASP A 103 3.24 -2.30 -4.41
CA ASP A 103 1.98 -2.15 -5.14
C ASP A 103 0.91 -1.50 -4.27
N GLY A 104 0.99 -1.65 -2.94
CA GLY A 104 0.08 -0.98 -2.04
C GLY A 104 0.38 -1.17 -0.56
N VAL A 105 -0.35 -0.41 0.25
CA VAL A 105 -0.25 -0.38 1.70
C VAL A 105 -1.65 -0.21 2.30
N PHE A 106 -1.88 -0.86 3.43
CA PHE A 106 -3.09 -0.68 4.23
C PHE A 106 -2.71 -0.65 5.70
N PHE A 107 -3.22 0.34 6.44
CA PHE A 107 -3.04 0.47 7.88
C PHE A 107 -4.37 0.70 8.56
N ARG A 108 -4.45 0.24 9.81
CA ARG A 108 -5.54 0.52 10.74
C ARG A 108 -5.12 1.59 11.77
N PRO A 109 -6.07 2.24 12.46
CA PRO A 109 -5.76 3.32 13.41
C PRO A 109 -4.75 2.93 14.51
N GLU A 110 -4.82 1.68 14.97
CA GLU A 110 -3.98 1.10 16.02
C GLU A 110 -2.54 0.81 15.57
N GLY A 111 -2.22 0.92 14.28
CA GLY A 111 -0.89 0.71 13.73
C GLY A 111 -0.63 -0.70 13.18
N HIS A 112 -1.62 -1.60 13.23
CA HIS A 112 -1.59 -2.82 12.44
C HIS A 112 -1.62 -2.48 10.96
N GLY A 113 -0.72 -3.10 10.18
CA GLY A 113 -0.55 -2.73 8.78
C GLY A 113 -0.02 -3.84 7.91
N TRP A 114 -0.25 -3.68 6.61
CA TRP A 114 0.13 -4.63 5.57
C TRP A 114 0.68 -3.88 4.36
N VAL A 115 1.74 -4.42 3.76
CA VAL A 115 2.32 -3.94 2.51
C VAL A 115 2.41 -5.11 1.56
N TRP A 116 1.91 -4.95 0.33
CA TRP A 116 2.07 -5.96 -0.71
C TRP A 116 2.91 -5.43 -1.86
N MET A 117 3.60 -6.36 -2.51
CA MET A 117 4.59 -6.06 -3.54
C MET A 117 4.40 -6.98 -4.74
N SER A 118 4.49 -6.42 -5.95
CA SER A 118 4.70 -7.24 -7.15
C SER A 118 6.13 -7.80 -7.14
N ARG A 119 6.29 -9.03 -7.62
CA ARG A 119 7.55 -9.80 -7.51
C ARG A 119 8.15 -9.81 -6.10
N GLY A 120 7.31 -9.74 -5.08
CA GLY A 120 7.71 -9.69 -3.68
C GLY A 120 6.68 -10.35 -2.78
N ASN A 121 6.85 -10.14 -1.47
CA ASN A 121 6.00 -10.76 -0.46
C ASN A 121 4.91 -9.80 0.02
N LEU A 122 3.84 -10.37 0.57
CA LEU A 122 2.96 -9.69 1.51
C LEU A 122 3.63 -9.63 2.88
N LEU A 123 3.76 -8.43 3.44
CA LEU A 123 4.31 -8.18 4.77
C LEU A 123 3.22 -7.67 5.72
N ALA A 124 3.33 -8.01 7.00
CA ALA A 124 2.47 -7.49 8.07
C ALA A 124 3.29 -6.88 9.21
N THR A 125 2.71 -5.90 9.90
CA THR A 125 3.25 -5.24 11.10
C THR A 125 2.15 -5.09 12.14
N GLU A 126 2.52 -5.19 13.42
CA GLU A 126 1.63 -4.93 14.56
C GLU A 126 2.03 -3.64 15.31
N ASP A 127 3.11 -2.95 14.90
CA ASP A 127 3.73 -1.88 15.68
C ASP A 127 3.88 -0.54 14.92
N GLY A 128 3.01 -0.29 13.96
CA GLY A 128 3.02 0.93 13.14
C GLY A 128 4.09 0.92 12.04
N GLY A 129 4.65 -0.25 11.72
CA GLY A 129 5.62 -0.45 10.63
C GLY A 129 7.08 -0.38 11.06
N ARG A 130 7.39 -0.50 12.35
CA ARG A 130 8.78 -0.55 12.84
C ARG A 130 9.38 -1.94 12.61
N GLU A 131 8.60 -2.98 12.83
CA GLU A 131 8.93 -4.37 12.53
C GLU A 131 7.94 -4.99 11.55
N TRP A 132 8.44 -5.91 10.72
CA TRP A 132 7.68 -6.54 9.64
C TRP A 132 7.91 -8.05 9.60
N LYS A 133 6.82 -8.80 9.42
CA LYS A 133 6.83 -10.24 9.20
C LYS A 133 6.39 -10.54 7.77
N VAL A 134 7.12 -11.43 7.10
CA VAL A 134 6.72 -12.00 5.79
C VAL A 134 5.56 -12.98 6.02
N LEU A 135 4.50 -12.85 5.22
CA LEU A 135 3.36 -13.75 5.24
C LEU A 135 3.45 -14.77 4.11
N ASP A 136 3.32 -16.05 4.45
CA ASP A 136 3.41 -17.18 3.52
C ASP A 136 2.10 -17.40 2.73
N VAL A 137 1.69 -16.37 2.00
CA VAL A 137 0.42 -16.33 1.23
C VAL A 137 0.68 -16.02 -0.24
N THR A 138 1.72 -15.22 -0.47
CA THR A 138 2.31 -14.92 -1.77
C THR A 138 3.54 -15.79 -1.97
N SER A 139 3.85 -16.11 -3.21
CA SER A 139 5.15 -16.66 -3.59
C SER A 139 5.71 -15.74 -4.66
N PRO A 140 6.84 -15.04 -4.41
CA PRO A 140 7.47 -14.22 -5.42
C PRO A 140 7.59 -15.01 -6.72
N GLU A 141 7.25 -14.36 -7.84
CA GLU A 141 7.24 -14.94 -9.19
C GLU A 141 6.10 -15.92 -9.54
N VAL A 142 5.29 -16.37 -8.58
CA VAL A 142 4.18 -17.30 -8.84
C VAL A 142 2.81 -16.70 -8.50
N VAL A 143 2.65 -16.13 -7.30
CA VAL A 143 1.37 -15.57 -6.83
C VAL A 143 1.63 -14.25 -6.13
N GLU A 144 1.04 -13.19 -6.67
CA GLU A 144 1.13 -11.82 -6.16
C GLU A 144 -0.17 -11.38 -5.49
N ALA A 145 -0.06 -10.64 -4.39
CA ALA A 145 -1.19 -9.91 -3.86
C ALA A 145 -1.44 -8.65 -4.71
N ARG A 146 -2.69 -8.42 -5.10
CA ARG A 146 -3.13 -7.25 -5.87
C ARG A 146 -3.91 -6.26 -5.02
N SER A 147 -4.55 -6.74 -3.96
CA SER A 147 -5.24 -5.92 -2.98
C SER A 147 -5.29 -6.67 -1.67
N VAL A 148 -5.10 -5.96 -0.56
CA VAL A 148 -5.28 -6.48 0.79
C VAL A 148 -6.09 -5.46 1.57
N TRP A 149 -7.10 -5.93 2.29
CA TRP A 149 -7.99 -5.08 3.08
C TRP A 149 -8.53 -5.82 4.30
N PHE A 150 -8.73 -5.11 5.41
CA PHE A 150 -9.20 -5.69 6.67
C PHE A 150 -10.46 -5.00 7.19
N VAL A 151 -11.49 -5.80 7.49
CA VAL A 151 -12.73 -5.34 8.14
C VAL A 151 -12.51 -5.06 9.63
N SER A 152 -11.64 -5.84 10.27
CA SER A 152 -11.30 -5.76 11.68
C SER A 152 -9.82 -6.04 11.89
N ASP A 153 -9.35 -5.97 13.12
CA ASP A 153 -7.94 -6.16 13.44
C ASP A 153 -7.49 -7.62 13.20
N THR A 154 -8.44 -8.55 13.10
CA THR A 154 -8.16 -9.97 12.87
C THR A 154 -8.72 -10.50 11.55
N GLU A 155 -9.81 -9.93 11.03
CA GLU A 155 -10.47 -10.41 9.82
C GLU A 155 -10.17 -9.53 8.61
N GLY A 156 -9.70 -10.18 7.54
CA GLY A 156 -9.29 -9.50 6.32
C GLY A 156 -9.26 -10.42 5.11
N PHE A 157 -9.04 -9.80 3.95
CA PHE A 157 -9.13 -10.42 2.65
C PHE A 157 -7.94 -10.01 1.79
N ALA A 158 -7.42 -10.96 1.02
CA ALA A 158 -6.38 -10.75 0.04
C ALA A 158 -6.87 -11.24 -1.32
N LEU A 159 -6.85 -10.35 -2.31
CA LEU A 159 -7.05 -10.72 -3.69
C LEU A 159 -5.69 -11.00 -4.31
N LEU A 160 -5.49 -12.25 -4.71
CA LEU A 160 -4.24 -12.75 -5.25
C LEU A 160 -4.41 -13.08 -6.73
N GLN A 161 -3.35 -12.87 -7.50
CA GLN A 161 -3.27 -13.23 -8.89
C GLN A 161 -2.07 -14.14 -9.11
N ASP A 162 -2.29 -15.24 -9.83
CA ASP A 162 -1.18 -15.99 -10.42
C ASP A 162 -0.49 -15.11 -11.48
N ASN A 163 0.83 -15.19 -11.56
CA ASN A 163 1.64 -14.39 -12.47
C ASN A 163 1.44 -14.73 -13.96
N GLU A 164 1.01 -15.96 -14.28
CA GLU A 164 0.56 -16.30 -15.63
C GLU A 164 -0.84 -15.72 -15.94
N ARG A 165 -1.45 -15.02 -14.96
CA ARG A 165 -2.77 -14.40 -15.01
C ARG A 165 -3.86 -15.40 -15.38
N ARG A 166 -3.67 -16.68 -15.07
CA ARG A 166 -4.65 -17.72 -15.39
C ARG A 166 -5.73 -17.83 -14.33
N ALA A 167 -5.50 -17.33 -13.12
CA ALA A 167 -6.49 -17.35 -12.07
C ALA A 167 -6.39 -16.16 -11.12
N TRP A 168 -7.54 -15.84 -10.53
CA TRP A 168 -7.67 -15.00 -9.35
C TRP A 168 -8.04 -15.88 -8.15
N ARG A 169 -7.48 -15.57 -6.98
CA ARG A 169 -7.80 -16.23 -5.71
C ARG A 169 -8.19 -15.18 -4.68
N LEU A 170 -9.32 -15.40 -4.01
CA LEU A 170 -9.72 -14.63 -2.83
C LEU A 170 -9.39 -15.48 -1.61
N ASP A 171 -8.45 -14.99 -0.80
CA ASP A 171 -8.13 -15.58 0.49
C ASP A 171 -8.68 -14.71 1.62
N ALA A 172 -9.03 -15.35 2.73
CA ALA A 172 -9.48 -14.70 3.97
C ALA A 172 -8.63 -15.15 5.16
N THR A 173 -8.45 -14.24 6.11
CA THR A 173 -7.82 -14.46 7.41
C THR A 173 -8.79 -14.10 8.53
N ARG A 174 -8.60 -14.71 9.71
CA ARG A 174 -9.31 -14.39 10.96
C ARG A 174 -8.35 -14.19 12.14
N ASP A 175 -7.06 -14.06 11.86
CA ASP A 175 -5.98 -13.94 12.85
C ASP A 175 -4.93 -12.89 12.46
N ALA A 176 -5.39 -11.76 11.90
CA ALA A 176 -4.57 -10.61 11.51
C ALA A 176 -3.59 -10.91 10.37
N GLY A 177 -3.93 -11.89 9.53
CA GLY A 177 -3.10 -12.32 8.41
C GLY A 177 -2.00 -13.30 8.81
N LYS A 178 -2.03 -13.87 10.02
CA LYS A 178 -1.07 -14.92 10.44
C LYS A 178 -1.29 -16.22 9.67
N THR A 179 -2.55 -16.55 9.39
CA THR A 179 -2.95 -17.65 8.52
C THR A 179 -4.06 -17.22 7.56
N TRP A 180 -4.10 -17.87 6.40
CA TRP A 180 -5.02 -17.56 5.30
C TRP A 180 -5.65 -18.81 4.75
N SER A 181 -6.90 -18.69 4.32
CA SER A 181 -7.67 -19.77 3.70
C SER A 181 -8.34 -19.28 2.42
N THR A 182 -8.30 -20.11 1.37
CA THR A 182 -8.94 -19.75 0.11
C THR A 182 -10.46 -19.82 0.22
N VAL A 183 -11.10 -18.68 -0.02
CA VAL A 183 -12.55 -18.55 -0.12
C VAL A 183 -13.01 -18.95 -1.52
N ARG A 184 -12.30 -18.47 -2.56
CA ARG A 184 -12.70 -18.72 -3.95
C ARG A 184 -11.55 -18.60 -4.92
N THR A 185 -11.61 -19.39 -5.99
CA THR A 185 -10.72 -19.31 -7.15
C THR A 185 -11.54 -19.12 -8.42
N TRP A 186 -11.13 -18.17 -9.26
CA TRP A 186 -11.69 -17.94 -10.59
C TRP A 186 -10.61 -18.20 -11.64
N HIS A 187 -10.86 -19.17 -12.53
CA HIS A 187 -9.97 -19.45 -13.64
C HIS A 187 -10.38 -18.61 -14.85
N MET A 188 -9.41 -17.91 -15.44
CA MET A 188 -9.57 -17.19 -16.68
C MET A 188 -9.60 -18.21 -17.82
N ARG A 189 -10.69 -18.22 -18.59
CA ARG A 189 -10.73 -19.04 -19.81
C ARG A 189 -9.84 -18.39 -20.85
N VAL A 190 -8.79 -19.09 -21.25
CA VAL A 190 -8.04 -18.74 -22.46
C VAL A 190 -8.98 -18.98 -23.64
N ARG A 191 -9.20 -17.95 -24.47
CA ARG A 191 -9.85 -18.13 -25.77
C ARG A 191 -8.83 -18.62 -26.78
#